data_AF-A0A5K8A9X1-F1
#
_entry.id   AF-A0A5K8A9X1-F1
#
_cell.length_a   1.000
_cell.length_b   1.000
_cell.length_c   1.000
_cell.angle_alpha   90.00
_cell.angle_beta   90.00
_cell.angle_gamma   90.00
#
_symmetry.space_group_name_H-M   'P 1'
#
loop_
_entity.id
_entity.type
_entity.pdbx_description
1 polymer ?
#
loop_
_entity_poly.entity_id
_entity_poly.type
_entity_poly.pdbx_seq_one_letter_code
_entity_poly.pdbx_strand_id
1 'polypeptide(L)'
;MGDGQVLHMAPPANCVPKLMHDLFSWLNGSDDHPLITSSVFHYEFEFINPFADGNGRMGRLWQTLILTRWNPLFAHIPVERLVHEHQANYYQALQDSTDGTDSALFVQFMLEMISDAMSSVPPQVAPQVTPQVQQVLRAFDGEMPRSQLQRAVGLKDRKSFRERYIRPALKEGLIEMTLPDKPNSPLQKYRLTDKGMEMRRHLFG
;
A
#
# COMPACT_ATOMS: atom_id res chain seq x y z
N MET A 1 3.46 -36.27 -9.99
CA MET A 1 2.48 -36.37 -11.08
C MET A 1 1.18 -35.80 -10.52
N GLY A 2 0.90 -34.53 -10.78
CA GLY A 2 -0.39 -33.91 -10.48
C GLY A 2 -1.12 -33.79 -11.80
N ASP A 3 -2.33 -34.32 -11.87
CA ASP A 3 -3.12 -34.43 -13.10
C ASP A 3 -3.30 -33.06 -13.75
N GLY A 4 -2.79 -32.95 -14.97
CA GLY A 4 -2.97 -31.79 -15.83
C GLY A 4 -4.42 -31.72 -16.29
N GLN A 5 -5.24 -31.04 -15.51
CA GLN A 5 -6.49 -30.49 -16.03
C GLN A 5 -6.08 -29.45 -17.07
N VAL A 6 -6.30 -29.76 -18.35
CA VAL A 6 -6.16 -28.80 -19.45
C VAL A 6 -7.31 -27.81 -19.28
N LEU A 7 -7.09 -26.77 -18.46
CA LEU A 7 -8.11 -25.80 -18.05
C LEU A 7 -8.53 -24.89 -19.22
N HIS A 8 -7.68 -24.74 -20.23
CA HIS A 8 -7.96 -23.97 -21.45
C HIS A 8 -6.90 -24.29 -22.51
N MET A 9 -7.29 -24.37 -23.79
CA MET A 9 -6.31 -24.47 -24.89
C MET A 9 -5.85 -23.07 -25.26
N ALA A 10 -4.63 -22.71 -24.86
CA ALA A 10 -3.99 -21.46 -25.25
C ALA A 10 -4.07 -21.26 -26.79
N PRO A 11 -4.16 -20.01 -27.27
CA PRO A 11 -4.12 -19.72 -28.69
C PRO A 11 -2.90 -20.33 -29.38
N PRO A 12 -3.00 -20.66 -30.69
CA PRO A 12 -1.85 -21.08 -31.47
C PRO A 12 -0.67 -20.12 -31.33
N ALA A 13 0.55 -20.65 -31.20
CA ALA A 13 1.74 -19.84 -30.91
C ALA A 13 2.03 -18.74 -31.95
N ASN A 14 1.60 -18.93 -33.21
CA ASN A 14 1.71 -17.92 -34.26
C ASN A 14 0.78 -16.71 -34.06
N CYS A 15 -0.28 -16.84 -33.25
CA CYS A 15 -1.19 -15.75 -32.93
C CYS A 15 -0.70 -14.89 -31.75
N VAL A 16 0.14 -15.44 -30.87
CA VAL A 16 0.61 -14.79 -29.63
C VAL A 16 1.18 -13.39 -29.86
N PRO A 17 2.10 -13.15 -30.83
CA PRO A 17 2.67 -11.82 -31.02
C PRO A 17 1.62 -10.75 -31.34
N LYS A 18 0.62 -11.11 -32.15
CA LYS A 18 -0.47 -10.20 -32.50
C LYS A 18 -1.40 -9.96 -31.31
N LEU A 19 -1.82 -11.02 -30.62
CA LEU A 19 -2.71 -10.90 -29.46
C LEU A 19 -2.09 -10.05 -28.35
N MET A 20 -0.81 -10.24 -28.07
CA MET A 20 -0.09 -9.40 -27.10
C MET A 20 0.02 -7.95 -27.57
N HIS A 21 0.26 -7.70 -28.86
CA HIS A 21 0.28 -6.34 -29.40
C HIS A 21 -1.08 -5.64 -29.25
N ASP A 22 -2.15 -6.34 -29.61
CA ASP A 22 -3.52 -5.84 -29.51
C ASP A 22 -3.88 -5.56 -28.04
N LEU A 23 -3.51 -6.46 -27.11
CA LEU A 23 -3.72 -6.28 -25.67
C LEU A 23 -2.99 -5.05 -25.12
N PHE A 24 -1.72 -4.83 -25.47
CA PHE A 24 -0.98 -3.64 -25.04
C PHE A 24 -1.50 -2.36 -25.69
N SER A 25 -1.93 -2.42 -26.95
CA SER A 25 -2.55 -1.29 -27.63
C SER A 25 -3.87 -0.89 -26.96
N TRP A 26 -4.69 -1.88 -26.60
CA TRP A 26 -5.91 -1.66 -25.83
C TRP A 26 -5.62 -1.05 -24.45
N LEU A 27 -4.65 -1.60 -23.71
CA LEU A 27 -4.29 -1.10 -22.37
C LEU A 27 -3.84 0.37 -22.42
N ASN A 28 -3.08 0.77 -23.45
CA ASN A 28 -2.61 2.15 -23.61
C ASN A 28 -3.69 3.13 -24.07
N GLY A 29 -4.75 2.64 -24.72
CA GLY A 29 -5.82 3.45 -25.28
C GLY A 29 -7.13 3.41 -24.50
N SER A 30 -7.20 2.63 -23.41
CA SER A 30 -8.41 2.50 -22.59
C SER A 30 -8.57 3.71 -21.66
N ASP A 31 -9.80 4.23 -21.62
CA ASP A 31 -10.23 5.27 -20.66
C ASP A 31 -10.87 4.66 -19.39
N ASP A 32 -10.94 3.33 -19.29
CA ASP A 32 -11.52 2.65 -18.15
C ASP A 32 -10.64 2.79 -16.90
N HIS A 33 -11.27 2.65 -15.74
CA HIS A 33 -10.57 2.78 -14.47
C HIS A 33 -9.47 1.71 -14.31
N PRO A 34 -8.27 2.02 -13.77
CA PRO A 34 -7.15 1.06 -13.66
C PRO A 34 -7.44 -0.24 -12.91
N LEU A 35 -8.42 -0.24 -11.99
CA LEU A 35 -8.90 -1.46 -11.33
C LEU A 35 -9.56 -2.43 -12.32
N ILE A 36 -10.31 -1.91 -13.29
CA ILE A 36 -10.93 -2.70 -14.35
C ILE A 36 -9.88 -3.11 -15.36
N THR A 37 -9.09 -2.16 -15.88
CA THR A 37 -8.14 -2.45 -16.96
C THR A 37 -7.05 -3.43 -16.53
N SER A 38 -6.56 -3.33 -15.29
CA SER A 38 -5.59 -4.28 -14.75
C SER A 38 -6.17 -5.70 -14.60
N SER A 39 -7.45 -5.82 -14.27
CA SER A 39 -8.13 -7.12 -14.11
C SER A 39 -8.44 -7.76 -15.47
N VAL A 40 -8.92 -6.98 -16.44
CA VAL A 40 -9.10 -7.44 -17.83
C VAL A 40 -7.75 -7.82 -18.46
N PHE A 41 -6.71 -7.01 -18.26
CA PHE A 41 -5.37 -7.36 -18.73
C PHE A 41 -4.89 -8.71 -18.15
N HIS A 42 -5.10 -8.94 -16.85
CA HIS A 42 -4.72 -10.18 -16.21
C HIS A 42 -5.49 -11.38 -16.83
N TYR A 43 -6.80 -11.25 -17.03
CA TYR A 43 -7.61 -12.26 -17.72
C TYR A 43 -7.08 -12.57 -19.12
N GLU A 44 -6.93 -11.55 -19.97
CA GLU A 44 -6.47 -11.71 -21.36
C GLU A 44 -5.05 -12.27 -21.42
N PHE A 45 -4.17 -11.86 -20.51
CA PHE A 45 -2.79 -12.34 -20.44
C PHE A 45 -2.74 -13.85 -20.11
N GLU A 46 -3.54 -14.31 -19.13
CA GLU A 46 -3.66 -15.73 -18.80
C GLU A 46 -4.28 -16.52 -19.96
N PHE A 47 -5.25 -15.94 -20.65
CA PHE A 47 -5.87 -16.56 -21.83
C PHE A 47 -4.86 -16.72 -22.99
N ILE A 48 -4.09 -15.67 -23.31
CA ILE A 48 -3.08 -15.69 -24.38
C ILE A 48 -1.94 -16.65 -24.03
N ASN A 49 -1.57 -16.74 -22.74
CA ASN A 49 -0.51 -17.60 -22.22
C ASN A 49 0.79 -17.50 -23.06
N PRO A 50 1.41 -16.30 -23.15
CA PRO A 50 2.43 -16.00 -24.16
C PRO A 50 3.79 -16.68 -23.94
N PHE A 51 4.06 -17.19 -22.74
CA PHE A 51 5.34 -17.81 -22.38
C PHE A 51 5.21 -19.32 -22.19
N ALA A 52 6.34 -20.04 -22.32
CA ALA A 52 6.39 -21.48 -22.10
C ALA A 52 6.18 -21.88 -20.63
N ASP A 53 6.54 -21.01 -19.68
CA ASP A 53 6.27 -21.15 -18.25
C ASP A 53 6.13 -19.77 -17.60
N GLY A 54 5.48 -19.71 -16.45
CA GLY A 54 5.43 -18.54 -15.59
C GLY A 54 4.36 -17.51 -15.94
N ASN A 55 3.40 -17.82 -16.82
CA ASN A 55 2.33 -16.89 -17.20
C ASN A 55 1.56 -16.40 -15.97
N GLY A 56 1.10 -17.30 -15.10
CA GLY A 56 0.47 -16.94 -13.81
C GLY A 56 1.26 -15.92 -12.98
N ARG A 57 2.59 -16.07 -12.91
CA ARG A 57 3.45 -15.12 -12.17
C ARG A 57 3.53 -13.78 -12.89
N MET A 58 3.62 -13.80 -14.22
CA MET A 58 3.70 -12.61 -15.06
C MET A 58 2.37 -11.84 -15.11
N GLY A 59 1.22 -12.51 -15.17
CA GLY A 59 -0.11 -11.89 -15.14
C GLY A 59 -0.32 -11.09 -13.86
N ARG A 60 -0.04 -11.71 -12.71
CA ARG A 60 -0.05 -11.04 -11.39
C ARG A 60 0.93 -9.87 -11.33
N LEU A 61 2.16 -10.05 -11.80
CA LEU A 61 3.16 -8.98 -11.82
C LEU A 61 2.69 -7.78 -12.65
N TRP A 62 2.11 -8.02 -13.83
CA TRP A 62 1.58 -6.97 -14.68
C TRP A 62 0.40 -6.24 -14.03
N GLN A 63 -0.51 -6.96 -13.40
CA GLN A 63 -1.61 -6.35 -12.67
C GLN A 63 -1.11 -5.41 -11.57
N THR A 64 -0.17 -5.89 -10.74
CA THR A 64 0.48 -5.08 -9.70
C THR A 64 1.17 -3.86 -10.30
N LEU A 65 1.84 -3.99 -11.45
CA LEU A 65 2.50 -2.87 -12.13
C LEU A 65 1.51 -1.82 -12.66
N ILE A 66 0.41 -2.24 -13.29
CA ILE A 66 -0.64 -1.35 -13.80
C ILE A 66 -1.24 -0.55 -12.64
N LEU A 67 -1.59 -1.24 -11.56
CA LEU A 67 -2.16 -0.60 -10.36
C LEU A 67 -1.16 0.35 -9.68
N THR A 68 0.12 -0.05 -9.56
CA THR A 68 1.16 0.78 -8.94
C THR A 68 1.43 2.06 -9.73
N ARG A 69 1.34 2.00 -11.06
CA ARG A 69 1.45 3.19 -11.91
C ARG A 69 0.32 4.18 -11.68
N TRP A 70 -0.89 3.68 -11.40
CA TRP A 70 -2.04 4.53 -11.07
C TRP A 70 -1.95 5.08 -9.65
N ASN A 71 -1.64 4.23 -8.67
CA ASN A 71 -1.48 4.61 -7.28
C ASN A 71 -0.35 3.78 -6.61
N PRO A 72 0.74 4.43 -6.17
CA PRO A 72 1.90 3.73 -5.58
C PRO A 72 1.58 2.83 -4.37
N LEU A 73 0.45 3.04 -3.68
CA LEU A 73 0.04 2.20 -2.55
C LEU A 73 -0.14 0.73 -2.94
N PHE A 74 -0.51 0.43 -4.19
CA PHE A 74 -0.69 -0.94 -4.66
C PHE A 74 0.60 -1.76 -4.72
N ALA A 75 1.78 -1.14 -4.63
CA ALA A 75 3.05 -1.85 -4.46
C ALA A 75 3.15 -2.58 -3.11
N HIS A 76 2.29 -2.23 -2.14
CA HIS A 76 2.33 -2.75 -0.77
C HIS A 76 1.04 -3.50 -0.38
N ILE A 77 0.02 -3.50 -1.24
CA ILE A 77 -1.25 -4.20 -0.99
C ILE A 77 -1.07 -5.67 -1.40
N PRO A 78 -1.30 -6.65 -0.50
CA PRO A 78 -1.00 -8.05 -0.74
C PRO A 78 -2.11 -8.78 -1.52
N VAL A 79 -2.53 -8.24 -2.68
CA VAL A 79 -3.61 -8.83 -3.51
C VAL A 79 -3.30 -10.28 -3.87
N GLU A 80 -2.05 -10.55 -4.26
CA GLU A 80 -1.56 -11.87 -4.66
C GLU A 80 -1.71 -12.92 -3.55
N ARG A 81 -1.56 -12.50 -2.29
CA ARG A 81 -1.76 -13.39 -1.14
C ARG A 81 -3.22 -13.83 -1.05
N LEU A 82 -4.16 -12.90 -1.18
CA LEU A 82 -5.59 -13.23 -1.10
C LEU A 82 -6.03 -14.08 -2.29
N VAL A 83 -5.53 -13.80 -3.50
CA VAL A 83 -5.77 -14.65 -4.67
C VAL A 83 -5.26 -16.08 -4.44
N HIS A 84 -4.08 -16.23 -3.82
CA HIS A 84 -3.54 -17.55 -3.48
C HIS A 84 -4.37 -18.27 -2.40
N GLU A 85 -4.86 -17.55 -1.38
CA GLU A 85 -5.77 -18.11 -0.37
C GLU A 85 -7.11 -18.54 -0.98
N HIS A 86 -7.56 -17.89 -2.05
CA HIS A 86 -8.80 -18.18 -2.79
C HIS A 86 -8.52 -18.83 -4.15
N GLN A 87 -7.46 -19.64 -4.27
CA GLN A 87 -6.99 -20.18 -5.54
C GLN A 87 -8.05 -20.99 -6.30
N ALA A 88 -8.90 -21.74 -5.60
CA ALA A 88 -9.99 -22.50 -6.22
C ALA A 88 -11.00 -21.56 -6.90
N ASN A 89 -11.40 -20.49 -6.23
CA ASN A 89 -12.34 -19.50 -6.77
C ASN A 89 -11.71 -18.70 -7.92
N TYR A 90 -10.41 -18.40 -7.84
CA TYR A 90 -9.68 -17.76 -8.93
C TYR A 90 -9.77 -18.58 -10.22
N TYR A 91 -9.45 -19.87 -10.16
CA TYR A 91 -9.51 -20.73 -11.34
C TYR A 91 -10.94 -20.95 -11.83
N GLN A 92 -11.92 -21.04 -10.93
CA GLN A 92 -13.33 -21.12 -11.31
C GLN A 92 -13.78 -19.87 -12.04
N ALA A 93 -13.47 -18.67 -11.53
CA ALA A 93 -13.82 -17.42 -12.17
C ALA A 93 -13.15 -17.27 -13.55
N LEU A 94 -11.89 -17.70 -13.68
CA LEU A 94 -11.18 -17.72 -14.96
C LEU A 94 -11.85 -18.67 -15.95
N GLN A 95 -12.24 -19.87 -15.51
CA GLN A 95 -12.91 -20.86 -16.35
C GLN A 95 -14.30 -20.40 -16.78
N ASP A 96 -15.13 -19.92 -15.86
CA ASP A 96 -16.47 -19.43 -16.15
C ASP A 96 -16.45 -18.23 -17.11
N SER A 97 -15.48 -17.33 -16.94
CA SER A 97 -15.26 -16.22 -17.87
C SER A 97 -14.83 -16.68 -19.26
N THR A 98 -13.99 -17.71 -19.34
CA THR A 98 -13.54 -18.28 -20.61
C THR A 98 -14.68 -18.98 -21.34
N ASP A 99 -15.44 -19.82 -20.64
CA ASP A 99 -16.59 -20.55 -21.19
C ASP A 99 -17.71 -19.59 -21.63
N GLY A 100 -17.90 -18.50 -20.88
CA GLY A 100 -18.84 -17.43 -21.22
C GLY A 100 -18.37 -16.45 -22.30
N THR A 101 -17.09 -16.49 -22.68
CA THR A 101 -16.44 -15.46 -23.53
C THR A 101 -16.64 -14.04 -22.97
N ASP A 102 -16.60 -13.90 -21.64
CA ASP A 102 -16.83 -12.66 -20.93
C ASP A 102 -15.97 -12.57 -19.67
N SER A 103 -15.08 -11.58 -19.62
CA SER A 103 -14.19 -11.33 -18.48
C SER A 103 -14.89 -10.83 -17.22
N ALA A 104 -16.20 -10.52 -17.26
CA ALA A 104 -16.92 -9.90 -16.15
C ALA A 104 -16.80 -10.66 -14.82
N LEU A 105 -16.92 -11.99 -14.83
CA LEU A 105 -16.81 -12.81 -13.61
C LEU A 105 -15.40 -12.77 -13.01
N PHE A 106 -14.38 -12.88 -13.87
CA PHE A 106 -12.99 -12.73 -13.44
C PHE A 106 -12.71 -11.32 -12.90
N VAL A 107 -13.18 -10.27 -13.59
CA VAL A 107 -13.04 -8.89 -13.13
C VAL A 107 -13.71 -8.70 -11.77
N GLN A 108 -14.93 -9.20 -11.59
CA GLN A 108 -15.63 -9.14 -10.31
C GLN A 108 -14.82 -9.81 -9.20
N PHE A 109 -14.37 -11.05 -9.40
CA PHE A 109 -13.52 -11.76 -8.44
C PHE A 109 -12.27 -10.96 -8.08
N MET A 110 -11.58 -10.39 -9.06
CA MET A 110 -10.36 -9.61 -8.82
C MET A 110 -10.64 -8.32 -8.05
N LEU A 111 -11.75 -7.63 -8.31
CA LEU A 111 -12.15 -6.45 -7.56
C LEU A 111 -12.47 -6.77 -6.10
N GLU A 112 -13.11 -7.92 -5.83
CA GLU A 112 -13.34 -8.42 -4.48
C GLU A 112 -12.01 -8.67 -3.74
N MET A 113 -11.06 -9.38 -4.38
CA MET A 113 -9.74 -9.62 -3.80
C MET A 113 -8.96 -8.32 -3.55
N ILE A 114 -9.06 -7.33 -4.44
CA ILE A 114 -8.44 -6.02 -4.24
C ILE A 114 -9.09 -5.28 -3.07
N SER A 115 -10.42 -5.30 -2.98
CA SER A 115 -11.17 -4.68 -1.88
C SER A 115 -10.81 -5.27 -0.52
N ASP A 116 -10.74 -6.60 -0.45
CA ASP A 116 -10.37 -7.32 0.77
C ASP A 116 -8.90 -7.10 1.12
N ALA A 117 -8.01 -7.03 0.13
CA ALA A 117 -6.60 -6.74 0.34
C ALA A 117 -6.42 -5.31 0.88
N MET A 118 -7.17 -4.33 0.40
CA MET A 118 -7.15 -2.97 0.93
C MET A 118 -7.70 -2.89 2.36
N SER A 119 -8.70 -3.72 2.69
CA SER A 119 -9.34 -3.74 4.02
C SER A 119 -8.50 -4.50 5.05
N SER A 120 -7.72 -5.49 4.62
CA SER A 120 -6.84 -6.30 5.46
C SER A 120 -5.48 -5.66 5.71
N VAL A 121 -5.12 -4.62 4.97
CA VAL A 121 -3.98 -3.76 5.30
C VAL A 121 -4.41 -2.86 6.46
N PRO A 122 -3.94 -3.09 7.71
CA PRO A 122 -4.10 -2.08 8.75
C PRO A 122 -3.51 -0.77 8.20
N PRO A 123 -4.05 0.42 8.51
CA PRO A 123 -3.62 1.67 7.90
C PRO A 123 -2.09 1.81 7.97
N GLN A 124 -1.41 1.42 6.89
CA GLN A 124 0.05 1.45 6.77
C GLN A 124 0.53 2.85 6.39
N VAL A 125 -0.23 3.88 6.77
CA VAL A 125 0.40 5.12 7.20
C VAL A 125 0.84 4.87 8.63
N ALA A 126 1.81 3.97 8.86
CA ALA A 126 2.62 4.10 10.06
C ALA A 126 3.25 5.49 9.91
N PRO A 127 2.88 6.49 10.72
CA PRO A 127 3.37 7.83 10.49
C PRO A 127 4.90 7.74 10.54
N GLN A 128 5.58 8.03 9.44
CA GLN A 128 7.03 8.02 9.39
C GLN A 128 7.52 9.22 10.20
N VAL A 129 7.56 9.03 11.50
CA VAL A 129 8.07 9.99 12.44
C VAL A 129 9.58 10.02 12.27
N THR A 130 10.13 11.19 11.96
CA THR A 130 11.59 11.35 11.81
C THR A 130 12.31 10.89 13.08
N PRO A 131 13.56 10.38 12.99
CA PRO A 131 14.30 9.93 14.17
C PRO A 131 14.38 10.98 15.28
N GLN A 132 14.39 12.26 14.92
CA GLN A 132 14.38 13.38 15.85
C GLN A 132 13.07 13.46 16.64
N VAL A 133 11.92 13.30 15.98
CA VAL A 133 10.63 13.32 16.68
C VAL A 133 10.48 12.06 17.55
N GLN A 134 10.95 10.89 17.09
CA GLN A 134 10.96 9.68 17.92
C GLN A 134 11.75 9.89 19.23
N GLN A 135 12.91 10.57 19.17
CA GLN A 135 13.69 10.92 20.36
C GLN A 135 12.90 11.82 21.32
N VAL A 136 12.13 12.79 20.81
CA VAL A 136 11.28 13.63 21.66
C VAL A 136 10.18 12.80 22.31
N LEU A 137 9.47 11.97 21.55
CA LEU A 137 8.36 11.15 22.08
C LEU A 137 8.83 10.24 23.21
N ARG A 138 10.03 9.64 23.05
CA ARG A 138 10.65 8.79 24.07
C ARG A 138 11.04 9.58 25.33
N ALA A 139 11.42 10.84 25.19
CA ALA A 139 11.91 11.68 26.28
C ALA A 139 10.81 12.25 27.19
N PHE A 140 9.54 12.18 26.79
CA PHE A 140 8.42 12.72 27.56
C PHE A 140 8.10 11.91 28.82
N ASP A 141 8.05 12.61 29.95
CA ASP A 141 7.52 12.17 31.24
C ASP A 141 6.57 13.25 31.77
N GLY A 142 5.28 13.11 31.47
CA GLY A 142 4.25 14.11 31.77
C GLY A 142 4.42 15.44 31.01
N GLU A 143 4.03 16.55 31.65
CA GLU A 143 4.18 17.89 31.10
C GLU A 143 5.57 18.46 31.41
N MET A 144 6.35 18.77 30.36
CA MET A 144 7.74 19.16 30.52
C MET A 144 8.04 20.51 29.85
N PRO A 145 8.84 21.39 30.47
CA PRO A 145 9.35 22.57 29.80
C PRO A 145 10.35 22.17 28.71
N ARG A 146 10.46 23.02 27.69
CA ARG A 146 11.37 22.84 26.55
C ARG A 146 12.82 22.53 26.97
N SER A 147 13.31 23.18 28.03
CA SER A 147 14.68 23.00 28.54
C SER A 147 14.92 21.60 29.08
N GLN A 148 13.93 21.00 29.73
CA GLN A 148 14.02 19.64 30.26
C GLN A 148 13.96 18.62 29.13
N LEU A 149 13.07 18.79 28.15
CA LEU A 149 13.02 17.95 26.95
C LEU A 149 14.33 18.02 26.16
N GLN A 150 14.89 19.23 25.97
CA GLN A 150 16.17 19.42 25.29
C GLN A 150 17.30 18.66 25.99
N ARG A 151 17.32 18.69 27.34
CA ARG A 151 18.31 17.97 28.14
C ARG A 151 18.13 16.46 28.02
N ALA A 152 16.89 15.97 28.06
CA ALA A 152 16.56 14.55 27.95
C ALA A 152 16.98 13.95 26.60
N VAL A 153 16.91 14.72 25.50
CA VAL A 153 17.41 14.28 24.19
C VAL A 153 18.92 14.53 23.99
N GLY A 154 19.63 15.07 24.98
CA GLY A 154 21.08 15.26 24.93
C GLY A 154 21.58 16.40 24.02
N LEU A 155 20.73 17.37 23.66
CA LEU A 155 21.11 18.44 22.72
C LEU A 155 21.57 19.72 23.41
N LYS A 156 22.69 20.28 22.94
CA LYS A 156 23.21 21.57 23.41
C LYS A 156 22.61 22.77 22.66
N ASP A 157 22.40 22.64 21.34
CA ASP A 157 21.92 23.76 20.53
C ASP A 157 20.39 23.96 20.62
N ARG A 158 20.00 25.14 21.11
CA ARG A 158 18.60 25.52 21.30
C ARG A 158 17.86 25.68 19.97
N LYS A 159 18.52 26.23 18.94
CA LYS A 159 17.88 26.51 17.65
C LYS A 159 17.55 25.20 16.94
N SER A 160 18.52 24.30 16.83
CA SER A 160 18.37 22.97 16.25
C SER A 160 17.29 22.16 16.97
N PHE A 161 17.27 22.16 18.31
CA PHE A 161 16.20 21.49 19.05
C PHE A 161 14.82 22.02 18.68
N ARG A 162 14.64 23.34 18.60
CA ARG A 162 13.32 23.89 18.23
C ARG A 162 12.93 23.51 16.80
N GLU A 163 13.83 23.67 15.85
CA GLU A 163 13.52 23.52 14.42
C GLU A 163 13.40 22.07 13.96
N ARG A 164 14.21 21.16 14.52
CA ARG A 164 14.30 19.77 14.05
C ARG A 164 13.55 18.77 14.93
N TYR A 165 13.18 19.15 16.15
CA TYR A 165 12.57 18.25 17.13
C TYR A 165 11.15 18.72 17.50
N ILE A 166 11.03 19.91 18.09
CA ILE A 166 9.75 20.42 18.60
C ILE A 166 8.79 20.82 17.48
N ARG A 167 9.24 21.63 16.50
CA ARG A 167 8.36 22.09 15.41
C ARG A 167 7.77 20.94 14.58
N PRO A 168 8.55 19.93 14.16
CA PRO A 168 7.98 18.79 13.45
C PRO A 168 6.98 18.02 14.32
N ALA A 169 7.28 17.78 15.60
CA ALA A 169 6.37 17.07 16.50
C ALA A 169 5.03 17.82 16.71
N LEU A 170 5.07 19.15 16.83
CA LEU A 170 3.88 20.01 16.89
C LEU A 170 3.10 19.98 15.58
N LYS A 171 3.79 20.09 14.44
CA LYS A 171 3.18 20.08 13.10
C LYS A 171 2.44 18.77 12.83
N GLU A 172 3.01 17.65 13.28
CA GLU A 172 2.38 16.32 13.17
C GLU A 172 1.26 16.09 14.20
N GLY A 173 1.03 17.05 15.11
CA GLY A 173 0.01 16.94 16.18
C GLY A 173 0.31 15.87 17.22
N LEU A 174 1.57 15.45 17.34
CA LEU A 174 2.00 14.42 18.31
C LEU A 174 2.25 15.00 19.70
N ILE A 175 2.53 16.30 19.77
CA ILE A 175 2.71 17.05 21.00
C ILE A 175 1.92 18.34 20.91
N GLU A 176 1.60 18.92 22.06
CA GLU A 176 0.92 20.21 22.15
C GLU A 176 1.56 21.13 23.20
N MET A 177 1.27 22.42 23.09
CA MET A 177 1.66 23.42 24.09
C MET A 177 0.58 23.51 25.17
N THR A 178 0.98 23.61 26.43
CA THR A 178 0.02 23.81 27.53
C THR A 178 -0.56 25.22 27.57
N LEU A 179 0.15 26.20 26.99
CA LEU A 179 -0.28 27.59 26.87
C LEU A 179 -0.23 28.06 25.40
N PRO A 180 -1.17 27.62 24.53
CA PRO A 180 -1.13 27.92 23.09
C PRO A 180 -1.18 29.42 22.77
N ASP A 181 -1.96 30.20 23.54
CA ASP A 181 -2.11 31.66 23.33
C ASP A 181 -0.86 32.46 23.74
N LYS A 182 0.04 31.84 24.51
CA LYS A 182 1.27 32.48 25.04
C LYS A 182 2.48 31.60 24.74
N PRO A 183 2.85 31.39 23.45
CA PRO A 183 3.89 30.43 23.04
C PRO A 183 5.28 30.75 23.63
N ASN A 184 5.55 32.03 23.92
CA ASN A 184 6.80 32.51 24.50
C ASN A 184 6.77 32.65 26.03
N SER A 185 5.69 32.19 26.69
CA SER A 185 5.58 32.25 28.15
C SER A 185 6.74 31.51 28.84
N PRO A 186 7.33 32.06 29.92
CA PRO A 186 8.32 31.32 30.72
C PRO A 186 7.71 30.08 31.38
N LEU A 187 6.39 30.04 31.54
CA LEU A 187 5.64 28.90 32.09
C LEU A 187 5.21 27.89 31.01
N GLN A 188 5.59 28.10 29.74
CA GLN A 188 5.22 27.19 28.65
C GLN A 188 5.80 25.79 28.88
N LYS A 189 4.93 24.79 28.77
CA LYS A 189 5.30 23.37 28.77
C LYS A 189 4.74 22.69 27.52
N TYR A 190 5.20 21.47 27.29
CA TYR A 190 4.75 20.59 26.23
C TYR A 190 4.27 19.29 26.85
N ARG A 191 3.34 18.61 26.17
CA ARG A 191 2.88 17.27 26.53
C ARG A 191 2.52 16.48 25.29
N LEU A 192 2.46 15.15 25.42
CA LEU A 192 1.95 14.27 24.37
C LEU A 192 0.44 14.46 24.23
N THR A 193 -0.02 14.49 22.98
CA THR A 193 -1.45 14.32 22.65
C THR A 193 -1.81 12.84 22.67
N ASP A 194 -3.11 12.51 22.56
CA ASP A 194 -3.55 11.11 22.44
C ASP A 194 -2.86 10.41 21.25
N LYS A 195 -2.78 11.09 20.10
CA LYS A 195 -2.03 10.65 18.91
C LYS A 195 -0.54 10.41 19.22
N GLY A 196 0.07 11.30 20.00
CA GLY A 196 1.46 11.15 20.44
C GLY A 196 1.69 9.96 21.37
N MET A 197 0.75 9.68 22.27
CA MET A 197 0.83 8.55 23.19
C MET A 197 0.66 7.21 22.45
N GLU A 198 -0.29 7.14 21.52
CA GLU A 198 -0.51 5.98 20.66
C GLU A 198 0.74 5.70 19.81
N MET A 199 1.28 6.74 19.16
CA MET A 199 2.54 6.65 18.41
C MET A 199 3.70 6.16 19.29
N ARG A 200 3.87 6.71 20.49
CA ARG A 200 4.94 6.30 21.41
C ARG A 200 4.81 4.82 21.80
N ARG A 201 3.58 4.35 22.02
CA ARG A 201 3.31 2.94 22.33
C ARG A 201 3.62 2.04 21.13
N HIS A 202 3.27 2.47 19.92
CA HIS A 202 3.59 1.72 18.70
C HIS A 202 5.10 1.60 18.45
N LEU A 203 5.88 2.66 18.75
CA LEU A 203 7.32 2.69 18.50
C LEU A 203 8.17 1.98 19.55
N PHE A 204 7.73 1.95 20.81
CA PHE A 204 8.56 1.52 21.95
C PHE A 204 7.88 0.54 22.91
N GLY A 205 6.63 0.14 22.65
CA GLY A 205 5.85 -0.79 23.44
C GLY A 205 6.06 -2.26 23.08
#